data_AF-A0A969B2T7-F1
#
_entry.id   AF-A0A969B2T7-F1
#
_cell.length_a   1.000
_cell.length_b   1.000
_cell.length_c   1.000
_cell.angle_alpha   90.00
_cell.angle_beta   90.00
_cell.angle_gamma   90.00
#
_symmetry.space_group_name_H-M   'P 1'
#
loop_
_entity.id
_entity.type
_entity.pdbx_description
1 polymer ?
#
loop_
_entity_poly.entity_id
_entity_poly.type
_entity_poly.pdbx_seq_one_letter_code
_entity_poly.pdbx_strand_id
1 'polypeptide(L)'
;MPNVNLAELSAKLESPNSRDRLLALVALKDAEASDALPLIKKVLQDESIQVRGMAVFALGVKRQDENYELLLQVLENDSDYSVRAAAAGAMGYLEDNRALEPLLRVFYEETDWLVRFSAAVALGNLKDSRARAALVQALQGEESVLHQAAIAALGEIGDLAALDDILRFADSDDWLVRQRLAEALGNLPSPKSHSALQYLSKDSHPQVSSTAVRSLDKQNSTDSE
;
A
#
# COMPACT_ATOMS: atom_id res chain seq x y z
N MET A 1 27.47 12.97 -4.34
CA MET A 1 26.01 13.16 -4.47
C MET A 1 25.76 14.53 -5.05
N PRO A 2 24.81 14.73 -5.98
CA PRO A 2 24.46 16.08 -6.41
C PRO A 2 24.04 16.88 -5.16
N ASN A 3 24.69 18.03 -4.96
CA ASN A 3 24.44 18.87 -3.80
C ASN A 3 23.07 19.53 -4.00
N VAL A 4 22.03 19.01 -3.37
CA VAL A 4 20.67 19.54 -3.51
C VAL A 4 20.63 20.95 -2.90
N ASN A 5 20.32 21.95 -3.72
CA ASN A 5 20.22 23.32 -3.26
C ASN A 5 18.86 23.56 -2.58
N LEU A 6 18.80 23.29 -1.27
CA LEU A 6 17.57 23.39 -0.47
C LEU A 6 16.94 24.79 -0.49
N ALA A 7 17.76 25.86 -0.58
CA ALA A 7 17.27 27.23 -0.66
C ALA A 7 16.54 27.49 -2.00
N GLU A 8 17.08 26.97 -3.10
CA GLU A 8 16.44 27.05 -4.41
C GLU A 8 15.14 26.24 -4.44
N LEU A 9 15.15 25.02 -3.89
CA LEU A 9 13.94 24.19 -3.81
C LEU A 9 12.87 24.88 -2.96
N SER A 10 13.24 25.44 -1.82
CA SER A 10 12.32 26.24 -1.00
C SER A 10 11.70 27.39 -1.80
N ALA A 11 12.48 28.13 -2.58
CA ALA A 11 11.95 29.23 -3.39
C ALA A 11 11.00 28.73 -4.49
N LYS A 12 11.30 27.60 -5.13
CA LYS A 12 10.43 26.98 -6.15
C LYS A 12 9.11 26.46 -5.57
N LEU A 13 9.10 25.99 -4.33
CA LEU A 13 7.89 25.56 -3.63
C LEU A 13 6.90 26.71 -3.36
N GLU A 14 7.37 27.96 -3.36
CA GLU A 14 6.51 29.16 -3.23
C GLU A 14 6.09 29.73 -4.60
N SER A 15 6.45 29.07 -5.71
CA SER A 15 6.11 29.54 -7.05
C SER A 15 4.58 29.54 -7.25
N PRO A 16 4.00 30.55 -7.91
CA PRO A 16 2.59 30.53 -8.29
C PRO A 16 2.27 29.39 -9.29
N ASN A 17 3.27 28.83 -9.96
CA ASN A 17 3.10 27.72 -10.89
C ASN A 17 3.25 26.37 -10.18
N SER A 18 2.17 25.58 -10.13
CA SER A 18 2.17 24.25 -9.51
C SER A 18 3.18 23.29 -10.12
N ARG A 19 3.57 23.46 -11.39
CA ARG A 19 4.63 22.65 -12.01
C ARG A 19 5.99 22.89 -11.37
N ASP A 20 6.31 24.12 -11.01
CA ASP A 20 7.58 24.44 -10.35
C ASP A 20 7.62 23.81 -8.95
N ARG A 21 6.50 23.88 -8.23
CA ARG A 21 6.32 23.26 -6.91
C ARG A 21 6.46 21.74 -6.98
N LEU A 22 5.84 21.10 -7.98
CA LEU A 22 5.97 19.66 -8.23
C LEU A 22 7.41 19.25 -8.54
N LEU A 23 8.10 19.99 -9.42
CA LEU A 23 9.50 19.70 -9.75
C LEU A 23 10.40 19.86 -8.52
N ALA A 24 10.13 20.85 -7.67
CA ALA A 24 10.85 21.03 -6.42
C ALA A 24 10.62 19.86 -5.46
N LEU A 25 9.37 19.40 -5.29
CA LEU A 25 9.06 18.22 -4.49
C LEU A 25 9.76 16.95 -5.01
N VAL A 26 9.79 16.74 -6.32
CA VAL A 26 10.48 15.59 -6.92
C VAL A 26 11.99 15.63 -6.61
N ALA A 27 12.59 16.82 -6.66
CA ALA A 27 14.01 17.00 -6.35
C ALA A 27 14.35 16.73 -4.86
N LEU A 28 13.38 16.81 -3.95
CA LEU A 28 13.58 16.45 -2.53
C LEU A 28 13.83 14.94 -2.31
N LYS A 29 13.60 14.09 -3.33
CA LYS A 29 13.98 12.68 -3.26
C LYS A 29 15.48 12.51 -2.92
N ASP A 30 16.34 13.39 -3.43
CA ASP A 30 17.78 13.31 -3.25
C ASP A 30 18.28 14.07 -2.00
N ALA A 31 17.40 14.75 -1.27
CA ALA A 31 17.71 15.42 -0.01
C ALA A 31 17.61 14.46 1.19
N GLU A 32 18.35 14.73 2.25
CA GLU A 32 18.20 14.00 3.52
C GLU A 32 16.79 14.21 4.12
N ALA A 33 16.27 13.21 4.83
CA ALA A 33 14.89 13.24 5.33
C ALA A 33 14.64 14.42 6.31
N SER A 34 15.62 14.74 7.16
CA SER A 34 15.56 15.87 8.09
C SER A 34 15.49 17.22 7.38
N ASP A 35 16.13 17.33 6.22
CA ASP A 35 16.20 18.57 5.44
C ASP A 35 15.00 18.73 4.51
N ALA A 36 14.48 17.61 3.99
CA ALA A 36 13.31 17.58 3.13
C ALA A 36 12.02 17.86 3.91
N LEU A 37 11.88 17.37 5.15
CA LEU A 37 10.64 17.45 5.91
C LEU A 37 10.10 18.89 6.08
N PRO A 38 10.89 19.90 6.49
CA PRO A 38 10.42 21.28 6.56
C PRO A 38 9.91 21.83 5.23
N LEU A 39 10.48 21.39 4.11
CA LEU A 39 10.07 21.82 2.77
C LEU A 39 8.80 21.10 2.30
N ILE A 40 8.65 19.81 2.60
CA ILE A 40 7.43 19.05 2.30
C ILE A 40 6.23 19.67 3.03
N LYS A 41 6.41 20.05 4.31
CA LYS A 41 5.34 20.65 5.13
C LYS A 41 4.72 21.90 4.51
N LYS A 42 5.50 22.69 3.76
CA LYS A 42 5.02 23.94 3.14
C LYS A 42 3.87 23.73 2.16
N VAL A 43 3.77 22.54 1.57
CA VAL A 43 2.85 22.26 0.46
C VAL A 43 1.87 21.13 0.78
N LEU A 44 1.73 20.73 2.06
CA LEU A 44 0.69 19.78 2.48
C LEU A 44 -0.73 20.35 2.36
N GLN A 45 -0.87 21.67 2.34
CA GLN A 45 -2.15 22.39 2.17
C GLN A 45 -2.19 23.16 0.84
N ASP A 46 -1.41 22.71 -0.14
CA ASP A 46 -1.34 23.35 -1.46
C ASP A 46 -2.69 23.30 -2.20
N GLU A 47 -3.02 24.35 -2.94
CA GLU A 47 -4.25 24.40 -3.76
C GLU A 47 -4.30 23.28 -4.81
N SER A 48 -3.14 22.83 -5.30
CA SER A 48 -3.03 21.77 -6.29
C SER A 48 -3.06 20.40 -5.61
N ILE A 49 -4.09 19.62 -5.95
CA ILE A 49 -4.26 18.22 -5.54
C ILE A 49 -2.99 17.40 -5.86
N GLN A 50 -2.37 17.64 -7.03
CA GLN A 50 -1.17 16.95 -7.45
C GLN A 50 0.03 17.28 -6.55
N VAL A 51 0.17 18.54 -6.13
CA VAL A 51 1.24 18.96 -5.21
C VAL A 51 1.02 18.31 -3.84
N ARG A 52 -0.20 18.36 -3.31
CA ARG A 52 -0.53 17.70 -2.02
C ARG A 52 -0.25 16.20 -2.07
N GLY A 53 -0.73 15.51 -3.10
CA GLY A 53 -0.49 14.07 -3.28
C GLY A 53 1.00 13.71 -3.35
N MET A 54 1.82 14.51 -4.05
CA MET A 54 3.27 14.31 -4.10
C MET A 54 3.93 14.58 -2.74
N ALA A 55 3.48 15.61 -2.01
CA ALA A 55 3.98 15.91 -0.67
C ALA A 55 3.70 14.77 0.31
N VAL A 56 2.48 14.21 0.27
CA VAL A 56 2.06 13.06 1.06
C VAL A 56 2.87 11.80 0.72
N PHE A 57 3.09 11.54 -0.57
CA PHE A 57 3.97 10.45 -1.01
C PHE A 57 5.39 10.62 -0.46
N ALA A 58 5.94 11.84 -0.52
CA ALA A 58 7.28 12.14 0.01
C ALA A 58 7.38 11.88 1.52
N LEU A 59 6.34 12.17 2.31
CA LEU A 59 6.30 11.82 3.74
C LEU A 59 6.39 10.31 3.98
N GLY A 60 5.75 9.47 3.15
CA GLY A 60 5.82 8.01 3.29
C GLY A 60 7.21 7.45 3.01
N VAL A 61 7.94 8.04 2.05
CA VAL A 61 9.29 7.57 1.66
C VAL A 61 10.39 8.12 2.58
N LYS A 62 10.23 9.34 3.10
CA LYS A 62 11.20 10.01 3.97
C LYS A 62 10.87 9.80 5.44
N ARG A 63 10.96 8.55 5.91
CA ARG A 63 10.57 8.17 7.28
C ARG A 63 11.19 9.08 8.34
N GLN A 64 10.33 9.76 9.09
CA GLN A 64 10.61 10.58 10.27
C GLN A 64 9.46 10.36 11.26
N ASP A 65 9.73 10.38 12.56
CA ASP A 65 8.73 10.06 13.59
C ASP A 65 7.49 10.97 13.54
N GLU A 66 7.66 12.22 13.13
CA GLU A 66 6.60 13.22 13.00
C GLU A 66 5.68 12.97 11.79
N ASN A 67 6.13 12.20 10.78
CA ASN A 67 5.35 11.99 9.57
C ASN A 67 4.04 11.25 9.84
N TYR A 68 3.98 10.42 10.89
CA TYR A 68 2.75 9.76 11.30
C TYR A 68 1.62 10.77 11.57
N GLU A 69 1.89 11.81 12.37
CA GLU A 69 0.88 12.81 12.74
C GLU A 69 0.46 13.64 11.52
N LEU A 70 1.40 13.98 10.64
CA LEU A 70 1.10 14.70 9.40
C LEU A 70 0.22 13.88 8.46
N LEU A 71 0.53 12.60 8.28
CA LEU A 71 -0.26 11.70 7.42
C LEU A 71 -1.64 11.44 8.02
N LEU A 72 -1.75 11.29 9.34
CA LEU A 72 -3.04 11.15 10.02
C LEU A 72 -3.92 12.38 9.80
N GLN A 73 -3.34 13.59 9.93
CA GLN A 73 -4.06 14.84 9.66
C GLN A 73 -4.57 14.91 8.23
N VAL A 74 -3.75 14.52 7.23
CA VAL A 74 -4.18 14.51 5.83
C VAL A 74 -5.27 13.46 5.59
N LEU A 75 -5.12 12.26 6.13
CA LEU A 75 -6.08 11.17 6.01
C LEU A 75 -7.46 11.55 6.56
N GLU A 76 -7.50 12.31 7.65
CA GLU A 76 -8.74 12.74 8.31
C GLU A 76 -9.37 14.00 7.69
N ASN A 77 -8.57 14.91 7.14
CA ASN A 77 -9.03 16.28 6.85
C ASN A 77 -8.87 16.76 5.40
N ASP A 78 -8.13 16.08 4.52
CA ASP A 78 -8.03 16.54 3.12
C ASP A 78 -9.39 16.42 2.42
N SER A 79 -9.75 17.41 1.60
CA SER A 79 -11.03 17.43 0.90
C SER A 79 -11.07 16.49 -0.31
N ASP A 80 -9.91 16.04 -0.79
CA ASP A 80 -9.79 15.19 -1.97
C ASP A 80 -9.48 13.74 -1.60
N TYR A 81 -10.35 12.82 -2.06
CA TYR A 81 -10.20 11.39 -1.80
C TYR A 81 -8.89 10.80 -2.33
N SER A 82 -8.34 11.30 -3.44
CA SER A 82 -7.07 10.81 -3.96
C SER A 82 -5.89 11.16 -3.06
N VAL A 83 -5.94 12.32 -2.39
CA VAL A 83 -4.93 12.74 -1.41
C VAL A 83 -5.07 11.93 -0.12
N ARG A 84 -6.31 11.68 0.35
CA ARG A 84 -6.57 10.81 1.50
C ARG A 84 -6.11 9.37 1.24
N ALA A 85 -6.35 8.84 0.04
CA ALA A 85 -5.87 7.53 -0.37
C ALA A 85 -4.33 7.47 -0.43
N ALA A 86 -3.68 8.54 -0.89
CA ALA A 86 -2.23 8.66 -0.84
C ALA A 86 -1.72 8.67 0.61
N ALA A 87 -2.43 9.31 1.54
CA ALA A 87 -2.08 9.34 2.96
C ALA A 87 -2.17 7.95 3.59
N ALA A 88 -3.26 7.21 3.35
CA ALA A 88 -3.39 5.83 3.80
C ALA A 88 -2.25 4.94 3.27
N GLY A 89 -1.94 5.04 1.98
CA GLY A 89 -0.81 4.30 1.38
C GLY A 89 0.55 4.69 1.99
N ALA A 90 0.78 5.98 2.22
CA ALA A 90 1.99 6.48 2.86
C ALA A 90 2.14 6.00 4.31
N MET A 91 1.04 5.89 5.07
CA MET A 91 1.05 5.29 6.42
C MET A 91 1.47 3.81 6.36
N GLY A 92 1.02 3.07 5.35
CA GLY A 92 1.50 1.70 5.09
C GLY A 92 3.01 1.66 4.82
N TYR A 93 3.55 2.61 4.05
CA TYR A 93 5.00 2.71 3.81
C TYR A 93 5.82 3.13 5.02
N LEU A 94 5.23 3.80 6.01
CA LEU A 94 5.91 4.07 7.29
C LEU A 94 6.08 2.79 8.12
N GLU A 95 5.19 1.81 7.95
CA GLU A 95 5.11 0.58 8.76
C GLU A 95 5.01 0.88 10.26
N ASP A 96 4.38 2.00 10.62
CA ASP A 96 4.16 2.40 12.00
C ASP A 96 2.83 1.86 12.49
N ASN A 97 2.87 0.95 13.48
CA ASN A 97 1.69 0.30 14.02
C ASN A 97 0.70 1.24 14.72
N ARG A 98 1.08 2.50 15.01
CA ARG A 98 0.11 3.54 15.40
C ARG A 98 -0.98 3.73 14.34
N ALA A 99 -0.68 3.44 13.08
CA ALA A 99 -1.61 3.58 11.96
C ALA A 99 -2.73 2.53 11.91
N LEU A 100 -2.64 1.43 12.68
CA LEU A 100 -3.63 0.34 12.60
C LEU A 100 -5.07 0.83 12.82
N GLU A 101 -5.34 1.47 13.95
CA GLU A 101 -6.71 1.89 14.30
C GLU A 101 -7.24 2.98 13.33
N PRO A 102 -6.46 4.02 12.97
CA PRO A 102 -6.88 4.94 11.92
C PRO A 102 -7.20 4.28 10.57
N LEU A 103 -6.38 3.31 10.13
CA LEU A 103 -6.59 2.61 8.87
C LEU A 103 -7.81 1.67 8.93
N LEU A 104 -8.05 0.99 10.05
CA LEU A 104 -9.25 0.18 10.27
C LEU A 104 -10.51 1.03 10.20
N ARG A 105 -10.52 2.18 10.89
CA ARG A 105 -11.63 3.14 10.83
C ARG A 105 -11.90 3.58 9.40
N VAL A 106 -10.87 3.96 8.64
CA VAL A 106 -11.02 4.32 7.23
C VAL A 106 -11.56 3.15 6.39
N PHE A 107 -11.06 1.94 6.61
CA PHE A 107 -11.53 0.77 5.89
C PHE A 107 -13.04 0.52 6.09
N TYR A 108 -13.56 0.76 7.29
CA TYR A 108 -14.96 0.53 7.64
C TYR A 108 -15.90 1.70 7.34
N GLU A 109 -15.46 2.94 7.56
CA GLU A 109 -16.33 4.13 7.54
C GLU A 109 -16.29 4.91 6.23
N GLU A 110 -15.24 4.73 5.43
CA GLU A 110 -15.08 5.47 4.19
C GLU A 110 -16.03 4.98 3.08
N THR A 111 -16.43 5.87 2.18
CA THR A 111 -17.28 5.51 1.04
C THR A 111 -16.50 5.45 -0.27
N ASP A 112 -15.42 6.23 -0.39
CA ASP A 112 -14.58 6.19 -1.57
C ASP A 112 -13.76 4.90 -1.65
N TRP A 113 -13.93 4.18 -2.76
CA TRP A 113 -13.31 2.86 -2.97
C TRP A 113 -11.78 2.93 -2.98
N LEU A 114 -11.20 4.03 -3.48
CA LEU A 114 -9.75 4.17 -3.60
C LEU A 114 -9.12 4.35 -2.22
N VAL A 115 -9.77 5.13 -1.35
CA VAL A 115 -9.30 5.31 0.04
C VAL A 115 -9.39 4.00 0.81
N ARG A 116 -10.49 3.25 0.69
CA ARG A 116 -10.65 1.91 1.32
C ARG A 116 -9.62 0.91 0.80
N PHE A 117 -9.39 0.89 -0.51
CA PHE A 117 -8.37 0.05 -1.13
C PHE A 117 -6.98 0.37 -0.58
N SER A 118 -6.59 1.65 -0.53
CA SER A 118 -5.32 2.08 0.04
C SER A 118 -5.19 1.70 1.51
N ALA A 119 -6.27 1.80 2.29
CA ALA A 119 -6.27 1.37 3.69
C ALA A 119 -6.07 -0.15 3.82
N ALA A 120 -6.75 -0.97 3.02
CA ALA A 120 -6.57 -2.43 3.01
C ALA A 120 -5.13 -2.84 2.65
N VAL A 121 -4.53 -2.19 1.65
CA VAL A 121 -3.11 -2.41 1.30
C VAL A 121 -2.19 -2.00 2.45
N ALA A 122 -2.41 -0.83 3.05
CA ALA A 122 -1.61 -0.33 4.15
C ALA A 122 -1.70 -1.25 5.38
N LEU A 123 -2.88 -1.80 5.70
CA LEU A 123 -3.07 -2.80 6.76
C LEU A 123 -2.22 -4.06 6.52
N GLY A 124 -2.07 -4.50 5.27
CA GLY A 124 -1.15 -5.57 4.90
C GLY A 124 0.31 -5.22 5.15
N ASN A 125 0.72 -4.01 4.79
CA ASN A 125 2.10 -3.53 5.00
C ASN A 125 2.47 -3.41 6.48
N LEU A 126 1.51 -3.10 7.37
CA LEU A 126 1.75 -3.10 8.82
C LEU A 126 2.06 -4.50 9.36
N LYS A 127 1.62 -5.56 8.66
CA LYS A 127 1.78 -6.97 9.07
C LYS A 127 1.21 -7.26 10.46
N ASP A 128 0.23 -6.47 10.88
CA ASP A 128 -0.44 -6.63 12.17
C ASP A 128 -1.65 -7.57 12.03
N SER A 129 -1.60 -8.70 12.73
CA SER A 129 -2.66 -9.72 12.67
C SER A 129 -4.02 -9.24 13.17
N ARG A 130 -4.08 -8.13 13.92
CA ARG A 130 -5.33 -7.49 14.33
C ARG A 130 -6.15 -6.99 13.14
N ALA A 131 -5.52 -6.76 11.97
CA ALA A 131 -6.23 -6.39 10.74
C ALA A 131 -7.03 -7.53 10.11
N ARG A 132 -6.81 -8.79 10.53
CA ARG A 132 -7.43 -9.99 9.94
C ARG A 132 -8.94 -9.86 9.75
N ALA A 133 -9.67 -9.47 10.79
CA ALA A 133 -11.12 -9.46 10.76
C ALA A 133 -11.67 -8.53 9.66
N ALA A 134 -11.05 -7.35 9.50
CA ALA A 134 -11.39 -6.40 8.45
C ALA A 134 -11.10 -6.96 7.06
N LEU A 135 -9.93 -7.55 6.87
CA LEU A 135 -9.51 -8.09 5.58
C LEU A 135 -10.38 -9.29 5.15
N VAL A 136 -10.69 -10.21 6.08
CA VAL A 136 -11.61 -11.34 5.81
C VAL A 136 -13.01 -10.83 5.47
N GLN A 137 -13.50 -9.79 6.15
CA GLN A 137 -14.77 -9.16 5.79
C GLN A 137 -14.74 -8.58 4.37
N ALA A 138 -13.62 -7.98 3.94
CA ALA A 138 -13.45 -7.45 2.59
C ALA A 138 -13.66 -8.53 1.52
N LEU A 139 -13.19 -9.76 1.78
CA LEU A 139 -13.37 -10.89 0.88
C LEU A 139 -14.85 -11.23 0.66
N GLN A 140 -15.72 -10.96 1.64
CA GLN A 140 -17.15 -11.26 1.55
C GLN A 140 -17.95 -10.21 0.76
N GLY A 141 -17.35 -9.08 0.43
CA GLY A 141 -17.98 -8.03 -0.39
C GLY A 141 -18.02 -8.38 -1.87
N GLU A 142 -18.57 -7.46 -2.69
CA GLU A 142 -18.68 -7.63 -4.15
C GLU A 142 -17.55 -6.92 -4.93
N GLU A 143 -16.74 -6.12 -4.25
CA GLU A 143 -15.71 -5.27 -4.88
C GLU A 143 -14.43 -6.06 -5.19
N SER A 144 -14.22 -6.45 -6.45
CA SER A 144 -13.02 -7.18 -6.90
C SER A 144 -11.71 -6.49 -6.48
N VAL A 145 -11.65 -5.15 -6.52
CA VAL A 145 -10.48 -4.39 -6.09
C VAL A 145 -10.15 -4.61 -4.61
N LEU A 146 -11.17 -4.75 -3.74
CA LEU A 146 -10.95 -5.05 -2.33
C LEU A 146 -10.62 -6.52 -2.10
N HIS A 147 -11.11 -7.44 -2.94
CA HIS A 147 -10.63 -8.83 -2.90
C HIS A 147 -9.13 -8.89 -3.17
N GLN A 148 -8.66 -8.20 -4.21
CA GLN A 148 -7.24 -8.14 -4.54
C GLN A 148 -6.40 -7.58 -3.37
N ALA A 149 -6.85 -6.46 -2.77
CA ALA A 149 -6.17 -5.85 -1.64
C ALA A 149 -6.14 -6.77 -0.42
N ALA A 150 -7.27 -7.39 -0.07
CA ALA A 150 -7.37 -8.25 1.10
C ALA A 150 -6.59 -9.56 0.96
N ILE A 151 -6.63 -10.19 -0.23
CA ILE A 151 -5.82 -11.39 -0.52
C ILE A 151 -4.33 -11.06 -0.36
N ALA A 152 -3.87 -9.96 -0.96
CA ALA A 152 -2.48 -9.54 -0.84
C ALA A 152 -2.10 -9.23 0.62
N ALA A 153 -2.95 -8.48 1.34
CA ALA A 153 -2.69 -8.09 2.72
C ALA A 153 -2.64 -9.30 3.68
N LEU A 154 -3.54 -10.28 3.53
CA LEU A 154 -3.51 -11.52 4.32
C LEU A 154 -2.25 -12.35 4.05
N GLY A 155 -1.77 -12.34 2.79
CA GLY A 155 -0.49 -12.93 2.42
C GLY A 155 0.69 -12.20 3.08
N GLU A 156 0.73 -10.88 3.06
CA GLU A 156 1.80 -10.08 3.69
C GLU A 156 1.83 -10.20 5.23
N ILE A 157 0.66 -10.32 5.87
CA ILE A 157 0.52 -10.61 7.29
C ILE A 157 1.01 -12.04 7.62
N GLY A 158 0.97 -12.95 6.65
CA GLY A 158 1.28 -14.37 6.88
C GLY A 158 0.15 -15.10 7.62
N ASP A 159 -1.10 -14.66 7.44
CA ASP A 159 -2.25 -15.22 8.16
C ASP A 159 -2.72 -16.57 7.59
N LEU A 160 -2.06 -17.65 8.03
CA LEU A 160 -2.44 -19.02 7.69
C LEU A 160 -3.89 -19.37 8.09
N ALA A 161 -4.47 -18.67 9.07
CA ALA A 161 -5.82 -18.93 9.52
C ALA A 161 -6.89 -18.36 8.56
N ALA A 162 -6.53 -17.43 7.67
CA ALA A 162 -7.38 -16.94 6.59
C ALA A 162 -7.19 -17.70 5.27
N LEU A 163 -6.38 -18.77 5.26
CA LEU A 163 -6.07 -19.50 4.04
C LEU A 163 -7.33 -20.04 3.34
N ASP A 164 -8.26 -20.63 4.10
CA ASP A 164 -9.50 -21.16 3.54
C ASP A 164 -10.41 -20.04 2.99
N ASP A 165 -10.35 -18.82 3.56
CA ASP A 165 -11.11 -17.66 3.09
C ASP A 165 -10.64 -17.17 1.71
N ILE A 166 -9.33 -17.26 1.43
CA ILE A 166 -8.73 -16.82 0.16
C ILE A 166 -8.67 -17.92 -0.90
N LEU A 167 -8.64 -19.21 -0.53
CA LEU A 167 -8.48 -20.31 -1.49
C LEU A 167 -9.62 -20.40 -2.52
N ARG A 168 -10.84 -20.01 -2.15
CA ARG A 168 -11.99 -19.97 -3.07
C ARG A 168 -11.78 -19.04 -4.28
N PHE A 169 -10.84 -18.11 -4.20
CA PHE A 169 -10.52 -17.20 -5.31
C PHE A 169 -9.64 -17.83 -6.39
N ALA A 170 -9.21 -19.09 -6.24
CA ALA A 170 -8.49 -19.83 -7.27
C ALA A 170 -9.33 -20.03 -8.55
N ASP A 171 -10.66 -20.03 -8.41
CA ASP A 171 -11.60 -20.14 -9.53
C ASP A 171 -12.25 -18.80 -9.90
N SER A 172 -11.68 -17.66 -9.47
CA SER A 172 -12.18 -16.34 -9.85
C SER A 172 -12.09 -16.13 -11.36
N ASP A 173 -13.13 -15.54 -11.97
CA ASP A 173 -13.10 -15.15 -13.38
C ASP A 173 -12.05 -14.05 -13.66
N ASP A 174 -11.71 -13.26 -12.64
CA ASP A 174 -10.71 -12.19 -12.73
C ASP A 174 -9.29 -12.77 -12.56
N TRP A 175 -8.51 -12.76 -13.64
CA TRP A 175 -7.15 -13.28 -13.63
C TRP A 175 -6.22 -12.49 -12.69
N LEU A 176 -6.50 -11.21 -12.43
CA LEU A 176 -5.72 -10.42 -11.47
C LEU A 176 -5.93 -10.92 -10.04
N VAL A 177 -7.16 -11.29 -9.69
CA VAL A 177 -7.48 -11.90 -8.40
C VAL A 177 -6.75 -13.24 -8.25
N ARG A 178 -6.76 -14.09 -9.28
CA ARG A 178 -6.02 -15.36 -9.27
C ARG A 178 -4.50 -15.15 -9.16
N GLN A 179 -3.96 -14.13 -9.84
CA GLN A 179 -2.55 -13.76 -9.72
C GLN A 179 -2.19 -13.32 -8.30
N ARG A 180 -3.03 -12.46 -7.68
CA ARG A 180 -2.83 -12.02 -6.28
C ARG A 180 -2.92 -13.16 -5.30
N LEU A 181 -3.84 -14.11 -5.53
CA LEU A 181 -3.89 -15.34 -4.75
C LEU A 181 -2.58 -16.12 -4.87
N ALA A 182 -2.07 -16.34 -6.09
CA ALA A 182 -0.80 -17.05 -6.28
C ALA A 182 0.37 -16.37 -5.55
N GLU A 183 0.43 -15.04 -5.55
CA GLU A 183 1.43 -14.28 -4.79
C GLU A 183 1.27 -14.48 -3.28
N ALA A 184 0.06 -14.28 -2.74
CA ALA A 184 -0.24 -14.43 -1.32
C ALA A 184 0.04 -15.85 -0.80
N LEU A 185 -0.32 -16.89 -1.56
CA LEU A 185 -0.06 -18.29 -1.22
C LEU A 185 1.45 -18.58 -1.08
N GLY A 186 2.31 -17.87 -1.81
CA GLY A 186 3.76 -17.95 -1.66
C GLY A 186 4.26 -17.49 -0.28
N ASN A 187 3.51 -16.63 0.40
CA ASN A 187 3.79 -16.17 1.77
C ASN A 187 3.07 -17.02 2.84
N LEU A 188 2.26 -18.00 2.44
CA LEU A 188 1.43 -18.82 3.32
C LEU A 188 1.76 -20.30 3.16
N PRO A 189 2.99 -20.76 3.47
CA PRO A 189 3.41 -22.14 3.21
C PRO A 189 2.55 -23.14 3.99
N SER A 190 1.90 -24.05 3.26
CA SER A 190 1.09 -25.14 3.80
C SER A 190 0.81 -26.18 2.69
N PRO A 191 0.42 -27.41 3.02
CA PRO A 191 0.01 -28.39 2.01
C PRO A 191 -1.13 -27.90 1.10
N LYS A 192 -2.06 -27.11 1.66
CA LYS A 192 -3.19 -26.54 0.91
C LYS A 192 -2.72 -25.46 -0.07
N SER A 193 -1.87 -24.53 0.38
CA SER A 193 -1.36 -23.46 -0.48
C SER A 193 -0.45 -24.02 -1.58
N HIS A 194 0.39 -25.02 -1.27
CA HIS A 194 1.21 -25.70 -2.26
C HIS A 194 0.35 -26.37 -3.35
N SER A 195 -0.71 -27.09 -2.94
CA SER A 195 -1.64 -27.73 -3.89
C SER A 195 -2.37 -26.70 -4.76
N ALA A 196 -2.81 -25.58 -4.17
CA ALA A 196 -3.45 -24.49 -4.90
C ALA A 196 -2.49 -23.80 -5.88
N LEU A 197 -1.23 -23.62 -5.51
CA LEU A 197 -0.20 -23.11 -6.42
C LEU A 197 0.09 -24.07 -7.58
N GLN A 198 0.09 -25.39 -7.34
CA GLN A 198 0.20 -26.39 -8.42
C GLN A 198 -1.00 -26.39 -9.37
N TYR A 199 -2.18 -26.02 -8.88
CA TYR A 199 -3.36 -25.80 -9.72
C TYR A 199 -3.19 -24.51 -10.56
N LEU A 200 -2.85 -23.39 -9.90
CA LEU A 200 -2.66 -22.09 -10.55
C LEU A 200 -1.46 -22.04 -11.50
N SER A 201 -0.46 -22.92 -11.35
CA SER A 201 0.66 -23.02 -12.30
C SER A 201 0.23 -23.52 -13.69
N LYS A 202 -0.97 -24.10 -13.78
CA LYS A 202 -1.60 -24.56 -15.04
C LYS A 202 -2.65 -23.58 -15.55
N ASP A 203 -2.76 -22.40 -14.94
CA ASP A 203 -3.72 -21.37 -15.33
C ASP A 203 -3.55 -20.95 -16.80
N SER A 204 -4.66 -20.68 -17.47
CA SER A 204 -4.68 -20.25 -18.87
C SER A 204 -4.04 -18.87 -19.08
N HIS A 205 -4.03 -18.03 -18.04
CA HIS A 205 -3.44 -16.70 -18.09
C HIS A 205 -1.94 -16.76 -17.72
N PRO A 206 -1.01 -16.31 -18.59
CA PRO A 206 0.43 -16.48 -18.38
C PRO A 206 0.98 -15.85 -17.09
N GLN A 207 0.41 -14.71 -16.68
CA GLN A 207 0.83 -14.00 -15.46
C GLN A 207 0.45 -14.76 -14.19
N VAL A 208 -0.66 -15.49 -14.21
CA VAL A 208 -1.10 -16.31 -13.07
C VAL A 208 -0.19 -17.52 -12.96
N SER A 209 -0.02 -18.27 -14.05
CA SER A 209 0.83 -19.47 -14.07
C SER A 209 2.28 -19.17 -13.72
N SER A 210 2.88 -18.13 -14.31
CA SER A 210 4.25 -17.71 -13.99
C SER A 210 4.42 -17.21 -12.55
N THR A 211 3.41 -16.54 -11.97
CA THR A 211 3.45 -16.14 -10.57
C THR A 211 3.34 -17.33 -9.65
N ALA A 212 2.45 -18.28 -9.95
CA ALA A 212 2.31 -19.51 -9.17
C ALA A 212 3.59 -20.36 -9.15
N VAL A 213 4.28 -20.49 -10.29
CA VAL A 213 5.59 -21.16 -10.37
C VAL A 213 6.61 -20.47 -9.47
N ARG A 214 6.75 -19.15 -9.55
CA ARG A 214 7.67 -18.40 -8.67
C ARG A 214 7.33 -18.56 -7.19
N SER A 215 6.04 -18.58 -6.84
CA SER A 215 5.60 -18.80 -5.46
C SER A 215 5.88 -20.22 -4.97
N LEU A 216 5.81 -21.25 -5.83
CA LEU A 216 6.25 -22.61 -5.50
C LEU A 216 7.75 -22.67 -5.23
N ASP A 217 8.55 -22.05 -6.10
CA ASP A 217 10.01 -22.00 -5.93
C ASP A 217 10.39 -21.32 -4.61
N LYS A 218 9.67 -20.24 -4.24
CA LYS A 218 9.82 -19.57 -2.95
C LYS A 218 9.51 -20.49 -1.77
N GLN A 219 8.41 -21.24 -1.81
CA GLN A 219 8.07 -22.19 -0.74
C GLN A 219 9.14 -23.28 -0.59
N ASN A 220 9.55 -23.90 -1.70
CA ASN A 220 10.55 -24.97 -1.70
C ASN A 220 11.93 -24.51 -1.18
N SER A 221 12.29 -23.24 -1.43
CA SER A 221 13.53 -22.66 -0.92
C SER A 221 13.50 -22.47 0.60
N THR A 222 12.32 -22.14 1.15
CA THR A 222 12.13 -21.93 2.60
C THR A 222 12.16 -23.25 3.38
N ASP A 223 11.71 -24.36 2.76
CA ASP A 223 11.73 -25.70 3.37
C ASP A 223 13.15 -26.33 3.42
N SER A 224 14.13 -25.71 2.76
CA SER A 224 15.51 -26.22 2.63
C SER A 224 16.51 -25.61 3.62
N GLU A 225 16.08 -24.64 4.45
CA GLU A 225 16.87 -23.96 5.50
C GLU A 225 16.49 -24.43 6.91
#